data_AF-U2EE75-F1
#
_entry.id   AF-U2EE75-F1
#
_cell.length_a   1.000
_cell.length_b   1.000
_cell.length_c   1.000
_cell.angle_alpha   90.00
_cell.angle_beta   90.00
_cell.angle_gamma   90.00
#
_symmetry.space_group_name_H-M   'P 1'
#
loop_
_entity.id
_entity.type
_entity.pdbx_description
1 polymer ?
#
loop_
_entity_poly.entity_id
_entity_poly.type
_entity_poly.pdbx_seq_one_letter_code
_entity_poly.pdbx_strand_id
1 'polypeptide(L)'
;MNAWMDDAILKNALLCDALIGDQLIRANLENADLTGSRLYGADFTYANLKGIKLLCKEIEKTKFNGAIYNGDTIFPDNFIPEQHGMKKASK
;
A
#
# COMPACT_ATOMS: atom_id res chain seq x y z
N MET A 1 9.08 10.84 13.86
CA MET A 1 8.92 9.57 14.59
C MET A 1 9.10 8.49 13.52
N ASN A 2 10.28 7.87 13.43
CA ASN A 2 10.55 6.85 12.42
C ASN A 2 9.92 5.55 12.88
N ALA A 3 8.67 5.30 12.49
CA ALA A 3 8.02 4.02 12.73
C ALA A 3 8.59 2.98 11.77
N TRP A 4 9.64 2.28 12.19
CA TRP A 4 10.12 1.06 11.53
C TRP A 4 9.08 -0.04 11.72
N MET A 5 8.21 -0.21 10.74
CA MET A 5 7.23 -1.30 10.64
C MET A 5 7.65 -2.33 9.60
N ASP A 6 8.95 -2.65 9.50
CA ASP A 6 9.54 -3.57 8.52
C ASP A 6 9.00 -5.03 8.58
N ASP A 7 8.05 -5.35 9.46
CA ASP A 7 7.38 -6.66 9.50
C ASP A 7 5.96 -6.59 10.09
N ALA A 8 5.30 -5.42 10.03
CA ALA A 8 3.95 -5.28 10.56
C ALA A 8 2.96 -6.11 9.72
N ILE A 9 2.50 -7.24 10.26
CA ILE A 9 1.40 -8.03 9.69
C ILE A 9 0.09 -7.29 10.03
N LEU A 10 -0.30 -6.37 9.14
CA LEU A 10 -1.51 -5.57 9.26
C LEU A 10 -2.69 -6.22 8.53
N LYS A 11 -2.79 -7.56 8.59
CA LYS A 11 -3.94 -8.32 8.08
C LYS A 11 -5.21 -7.79 8.74
N ASN A 12 -6.12 -7.22 7.96
CA ASN A 12 -7.36 -6.57 8.43
C ASN A 12 -7.17 -5.27 9.26
N ALA A 13 -6.03 -4.59 9.15
CA ALA A 13 -5.90 -3.29 9.82
C ALA A 13 -6.79 -2.24 9.14
N LEU A 14 -7.77 -1.71 9.90
CA LEU A 14 -8.49 -0.49 9.55
C LEU A 14 -7.55 0.69 9.82
N LEU A 15 -6.64 0.97 8.89
CA LEU A 15 -5.78 2.14 8.94
C LEU A 15 -6.58 3.37 8.49
N CYS A 16 -7.59 3.75 9.28
CA CYS A 16 -8.29 5.03 9.08
C CYS A 16 -7.40 6.23 9.46
N ASP A 17 -6.29 5.98 10.16
CA ASP A 17 -5.32 7.01 10.50
C ASP A 17 -4.30 7.22 9.38
N ALA A 18 -4.05 8.49 9.10
CA ALA A 18 -3.28 8.98 7.98
C ALA A 18 -1.82 8.49 8.04
N LEU A 19 -1.41 7.66 7.07
CA LEU A 19 -0.04 7.13 6.92
C LEU A 19 0.91 8.18 6.32
N ILE A 20 0.73 9.45 6.65
CA ILE A 20 1.41 10.57 5.99
C ILE A 20 2.89 10.53 6.33
N GLY A 21 3.73 10.15 5.36
CA GLY A 21 5.18 10.08 5.53
C GLY A 21 5.70 8.84 6.24
N ASP A 22 4.86 7.82 6.47
CA ASP A 22 5.31 6.58 7.10
C ASP A 22 6.18 5.73 6.16
N GLN A 23 7.21 5.10 6.73
CA GLN A 23 8.09 4.17 6.02
C GLN A 23 7.62 2.73 6.25
N LEU A 24 6.85 2.23 5.31
CA LEU A 24 6.31 0.86 5.26
C LEU A 24 7.06 0.02 4.23
N ILE A 25 8.37 0.25 4.15
CA ILE A 25 9.25 -0.48 3.25
C ILE A 25 9.20 -1.95 3.64
N ARG A 26 8.95 -2.86 2.68
CA ARG A 26 8.80 -4.31 2.91
C ARG A 26 7.67 -4.73 3.87
N ALA A 27 6.77 -3.84 4.26
CA ALA A 27 5.65 -4.18 5.15
C ALA A 27 4.70 -5.23 4.53
N ASN A 28 4.08 -6.06 5.37
CA ASN A 28 3.12 -7.07 4.93
C ASN A 28 1.67 -6.62 5.19
N LEU A 29 1.06 -6.04 4.17
CA LEU A 29 -0.31 -5.50 4.21
C LEU A 29 -1.29 -6.42 3.48
N GLU A 30 -0.98 -7.70 3.32
CA GLU A 30 -1.86 -8.64 2.62
C GLU A 30 -3.29 -8.60 3.19
N ASN A 31 -4.28 -8.41 2.32
CA ASN A 31 -5.70 -8.27 2.66
C ASN A 31 -6.06 -7.09 3.60
N ALA A 32 -5.22 -6.06 3.69
CA ALA A 32 -5.55 -4.85 4.44
C ALA A 32 -6.62 -4.00 3.71
N ASP A 33 -7.46 -3.32 4.48
CA ASP A 33 -8.45 -2.37 3.95
C ASP A 33 -7.95 -0.94 4.19
N LEU A 34 -7.51 -0.28 3.12
CA LEU A 34 -7.03 1.12 3.14
C LEU A 34 -8.10 2.09 2.59
N THR A 35 -9.36 1.66 2.56
CA THR A 35 -10.45 2.51 2.08
C THR A 35 -10.57 3.76 2.94
N GLY A 36 -10.47 4.93 2.30
CA GLY A 36 -10.55 6.22 3.00
C GLY A 36 -9.27 6.66 3.73
N SER A 37 -8.19 5.86 3.69
CA SER A 37 -6.89 6.27 4.25
C SER A 37 -6.28 7.44 3.47
N ARG A 38 -5.50 8.28 4.16
CA ARG A 38 -4.62 9.28 3.52
C ARG A 38 -3.21 8.71 3.45
N LEU A 39 -2.71 8.50 2.24
CA LEU A 39 -1.39 7.90 1.98
C LEU A 39 -0.34 8.92 1.53
N TYR A 40 -0.65 10.22 1.62
CA TYR A 40 0.21 11.28 1.12
C TYR A 40 1.66 11.15 1.62
N GLY A 41 2.60 10.90 0.71
CA GLY A 41 4.02 10.76 1.04
C GLY A 41 4.41 9.46 1.76
N ALA A 42 3.52 8.48 1.87
CA ALA A 42 3.86 7.16 2.42
C ALA A 42 4.82 6.39 1.50
N ASP A 43 5.66 5.55 2.07
CA ASP A 43 6.61 4.71 1.32
C ASP A 43 6.29 3.22 1.51
N PHE A 44 5.70 2.59 0.49
CA PHE A 44 5.39 1.16 0.41
C PHE A 44 6.39 0.41 -0.48
N THR A 45 7.61 0.92 -0.64
CA THR A 45 8.61 0.28 -1.50
C THR A 45 8.84 -1.17 -1.06
N TYR A 46 8.72 -2.13 -1.99
CA TYR A 46 8.80 -3.58 -1.74
C TYR A 46 7.75 -4.16 -0.77
N ALA A 47 6.69 -3.44 -0.42
CA ALA A 47 5.64 -3.95 0.45
C ALA A 47 4.79 -5.04 -0.24
N ASN A 48 4.20 -5.94 0.56
CA ASN A 48 3.23 -6.92 0.09
C ASN A 48 1.82 -6.33 0.17
N LEU A 49 1.25 -5.97 -0.98
CA LEU A 49 -0.07 -5.34 -1.17
C LEU A 49 -1.07 -6.29 -1.86
N LYS A 50 -0.87 -7.60 -1.74
CA LYS A 50 -1.80 -8.59 -2.30
C LYS A 50 -3.16 -8.50 -1.59
N GLY A 51 -4.24 -8.45 -2.36
CA GLY A 51 -5.61 -8.41 -1.80
C GLY A 51 -5.99 -7.12 -1.07
N ILE A 52 -5.19 -6.05 -1.15
CA ILE A 52 -5.55 -4.79 -0.47
C ILE A 52 -6.70 -4.09 -1.18
N LYS A 53 -7.43 -3.26 -0.44
CA LYS A 53 -8.36 -2.27 -1.02
C LYS A 53 -7.76 -0.87 -0.95
N LEU A 54 -7.20 -0.41 -2.06
CA LEU A 54 -6.58 0.91 -2.19
C LEU A 54 -7.59 1.96 -2.67
N LEU A 55 -8.72 2.11 -1.97
CA LEU A 55 -9.73 3.12 -2.30
C LEU A 55 -9.47 4.44 -1.56
N CYS A 56 -8.23 4.92 -1.66
CA CYS A 56 -7.74 6.12 -1.00
C CYS A 56 -7.93 7.34 -1.93
N LYS A 57 -8.32 8.50 -1.38
CA LYS A 57 -8.47 9.74 -2.17
C LYS A 57 -7.15 10.49 -2.36
N GLU A 58 -6.17 10.26 -1.49
CA GLU A 58 -4.92 11.01 -1.44
C GLU A 58 -3.73 10.03 -1.48
N ILE A 59 -3.35 9.62 -2.70
CA ILE A 59 -2.17 8.77 -2.97
C ILE A 59 -1.01 9.57 -3.59
N GLU A 60 -1.16 10.88 -3.73
CA GLU A 60 -0.14 11.76 -4.28
C GLU A 60 1.16 11.64 -3.49
N LYS A 61 2.30 11.59 -4.20
CA LYS A 61 3.64 11.39 -3.63
C LYS A 61 3.86 10.06 -2.87
N THR A 62 2.91 9.14 -2.89
CA THR A 62 3.10 7.79 -2.34
C THR A 62 4.08 7.02 -3.22
N LYS A 63 4.99 6.27 -2.62
CA LYS A 63 5.92 5.40 -3.34
C LYS A 63 5.47 3.95 -3.26
N PHE A 64 5.32 3.30 -4.40
CA PHE A 64 4.95 1.88 -4.50
C PHE A 64 6.02 1.05 -5.25
N ASN A 65 7.23 1.57 -5.37
CA ASN A 65 8.29 0.96 -6.17
C ASN A 65 8.59 -0.47 -5.68
N GLY A 66 8.42 -1.46 -6.55
CA GLY A 66 8.63 -2.87 -6.22
C GLY A 66 7.58 -3.48 -5.29
N ALA A 67 6.53 -2.74 -4.91
CA ALA A 67 5.42 -3.28 -4.15
C ALA A 67 4.69 -4.37 -4.94
N ILE A 68 4.21 -5.40 -4.26
CA ILE A 68 3.66 -6.60 -4.90
C ILE A 68 2.14 -6.61 -4.75
N TYR A 69 1.39 -6.70 -5.84
CA TYR A 69 -0.08 -6.82 -5.84
C TYR A 69 -0.55 -8.06 -6.59
N ASN A 70 -1.79 -8.50 -6.42
CA ASN A 70 -2.34 -9.64 -7.15
C ASN A 70 -3.71 -9.30 -7.76
N GLY A 71 -4.40 -10.30 -8.31
CA GLY A 71 -5.74 -10.10 -8.90
C GLY A 71 -6.83 -9.77 -7.89
N ASP A 72 -6.57 -9.96 -6.59
CA ASP A 72 -7.51 -9.65 -5.51
C ASP A 72 -7.36 -8.19 -5.04
N THR A 73 -6.28 -7.51 -5.44
CA THR A 73 -6.04 -6.12 -5.09
C THR A 73 -7.02 -5.20 -5.83
N ILE A 74 -7.69 -4.32 -5.08
CA ILE A 74 -8.62 -3.33 -5.60
C ILE A 74 -7.91 -1.97 -5.65
N PHE A 75 -7.91 -1.36 -6.83
CA PHE A 75 -7.31 -0.05 -7.08
C PHE A 75 -8.40 1.01 -7.36
N PRO A 76 -8.11 2.31 -7.17
CA PRO A 76 -9.03 3.36 -7.57
C PRO A 76 -9.07 3.48 -9.10
N ASP A 77 -10.13 4.11 -9.61
CA ASP A 77 -10.30 4.32 -11.05
C ASP A 77 -9.10 5.08 -11.64
N ASN A 78 -8.67 4.67 -12.85
CA ASN A 78 -7.50 5.20 -13.57
C ASN A 78 -6.14 4.96 -12.88
N PHE A 79 -6.06 4.18 -11.82
CA PHE A 79 -4.79 3.78 -11.23
C PHE A 79 -4.18 2.61 -12.01
N ILE A 80 -2.93 2.78 -12.46
CA ILE A 80 -2.18 1.75 -13.20
C ILE A 80 -0.97 1.33 -12.34
N PRO A 81 -1.03 0.19 -11.63
CA PRO A 81 0.01 -0.24 -10.69
C PRO A 81 1.42 -0.25 -11.30
N GLU A 82 1.52 -0.72 -12.54
CA GLU A 82 2.78 -0.86 -13.26
C GLU A 82 3.44 0.50 -13.55
N GLN A 83 2.65 1.57 -13.75
CA GLN A 83 3.18 2.94 -13.92
C GLN A 83 3.74 3.50 -12.61
N HIS A 84 3.25 3.01 -11.47
CA HIS A 84 3.75 3.37 -10.14
C HIS A 84 4.89 2.46 -9.65
N GLY A 85 5.46 1.63 -10.53
CA GLY A 85 6.58 0.75 -10.23
C GLY A 85 6.19 -0.53 -9.48
N MET A 86 4.89 -0.83 -9.38
CA MET A 86 4.39 -2.03 -8.71
C MET A 86 4.62 -3.27 -9.59
N LYS A 87 4.71 -4.43 -8.94
CA LYS A 87 4.92 -5.73 -9.58
C LYS A 87 3.74 -6.63 -9.29
N LYS A 88 3.15 -7.18 -10.35
CA LYS A 88 2.13 -8.22 -10.19
C LYS A 88 2.78 -9.48 -9.63
N ALA A 89 2.19 -10.03 -8.59
CA ALA A 89 2.56 -11.32 -8.03
C ALA A 89 2.41 -12.38 -9.12
N SER A 90 3.52 -13.04 -9.45
CA SER A 90 3.49 -14.28 -10.19
C SER A 90 2.78 -15.33 -9.32
N LYS A 91 1.91 -16.14 -9.94
CA LYS A 91 1.26 -17.27 -9.26
C LYS A 91 2.30 -18.18 -8.59
#